data_AF-A0A380RV80-F1
#
_entry.id   AF-A0A380RV80-F1
#
_cell.length_a   1.000
_cell.length_b   1.000
_cell.length_c   1.000
_cell.angle_alpha   90.00
_cell.angle_beta   90.00
_cell.angle_gamma   90.00
#
_symmetry.space_group_name_H-M   'P 1'
#
loop_
_entity.id
_entity.type
_entity.pdbx_description
1 polymer ?
#
loop_
_entity_poly.entity_id
_entity_poly.type
_entity_poly.pdbx_seq_one_letter_code
_entity_poly.pdbx_strand_id
1 'polypeptide(L)'
;MKVKILILLACLCLMALTSCSQIPYVLVNAPKNPTPLQPGAVVRIVDAAEIPVIPENNTYLGTVQTNDGACSLENSAQVLLDVAQSVGANLIYIKKFSERDSRYSDGIFTPTHCDIVTADLLYVDFGGAE
;
A
#
# COMPACT_ATOMS: atom_id res chain seq x y z
N MET A 1 17.98 -41.99 18.24
CA MET A 1 18.35 -40.67 17.67
C MET A 1 17.44 -40.18 16.55
N LYS A 2 16.93 -41.04 15.65
CA LYS A 2 16.08 -40.65 14.50
C LYS A 2 14.77 -39.92 14.86
N VAL A 3 14.11 -40.30 15.96
CA VAL A 3 12.83 -39.68 16.38
C VAL A 3 12.99 -38.22 16.85
N LYS A 4 14.13 -37.89 17.49
CA LYS A 4 14.40 -36.53 17.98
C LYS A 4 14.62 -35.53 16.84
N ILE A 5 15.20 -35.98 15.72
CA ILE A 5 15.41 -35.16 14.51
C ILE A 5 14.07 -34.87 13.82
N LEU A 6 13.15 -35.84 13.78
CA LEU A 6 11.84 -35.67 13.14
C LEU A 6 10.97 -34.62 13.86
N ILE A 7 11.02 -34.60 15.20
CA ILE A 7 10.28 -33.62 16.03
C ILE A 7 10.85 -32.21 15.85
N LEU A 8 12.18 -32.07 15.76
CA LEU A 8 12.84 -30.79 15.53
C LEU A 8 12.51 -30.21 14.16
N LEU A 9 12.45 -31.05 13.12
CA LEU A 9 12.05 -30.62 11.78
C LEU A 9 10.58 -30.19 11.72
N ALA A 10 9.69 -30.92 12.41
CA ALA A 10 8.27 -30.57 12.49
C ALA A 10 8.04 -29.22 13.18
N CYS A 11 8.74 -28.95 14.29
CA CYS A 11 8.70 -27.64 14.96
C CYS A 11 9.23 -26.50 14.09
N LEU A 12 10.28 -26.74 13.28
CA LEU A 12 10.84 -25.73 12.39
C LEU A 12 9.86 -25.34 11.26
N CYS A 13 9.14 -26.32 10.70
CA CYS A 13 8.10 -26.08 9.68
C CYS A 13 6.88 -25.34 10.25
N LEU A 14 6.50 -25.61 11.51
CA LEU A 14 5.40 -24.91 12.19
C LEU A 14 5.72 -23.43 12.47
N MET A 15 7.00 -23.09 12.71
CA MET A 15 7.43 -21.70 12.90
C MET A 15 7.51 -20.89 11.61
N ALA A 16 7.63 -21.55 10.44
CA ALA A 16 7.64 -20.86 9.15
C ALA A 16 6.25 -20.34 8.72
N LEU A 17 5.18 -20.73 9.41
CA LEU A 17 3.79 -20.43 9.04
C LEU A 17 3.17 -19.28 9.85
N THR A 18 3.88 -18.69 10.82
CA THR A 18 3.32 -17.68 11.74
C THR A 18 3.80 -16.24 11.47
N SER A 19 4.51 -15.96 10.38
CA SER A 19 4.77 -14.58 9.97
C SER A 19 3.50 -13.96 9.38
N CYS A 20 2.59 -13.50 10.24
CA CYS A 20 1.56 -12.55 9.86
C CYS A 20 2.23 -11.22 9.46
N SER A 21 2.65 -11.13 8.20
CA SER A 21 3.02 -9.84 7.62
C SER A 21 1.75 -8.99 7.57
N GLN A 22 1.72 -7.90 8.33
CA GLN A 22 0.61 -6.95 8.26
C GLN A 22 0.62 -6.31 6.87
N ILE A 23 -0.51 -6.36 6.15
CA ILE A 23 -0.66 -5.66 4.87
C ILE A 23 -0.42 -4.17 5.17
N PRO A 24 0.53 -3.50 4.49
CA PRO A 24 0.98 -2.16 4.87
C PRO A 24 0.03 -1.03 4.43
N TYR A 25 -1.22 -1.38 4.06
CA TYR A 25 -2.23 -0.43 3.60
C TYR A 25 -3.65 -0.96 3.84
N VAL A 26 -4.60 -0.03 3.76
CA VAL A 26 -6.04 -0.29 3.65
C VAL A 26 -6.51 0.26 2.32
N LEU A 27 -7.29 -0.53 1.58
CA LEU A 27 -7.87 -0.14 0.30
C LEU A 27 -9.39 -0.17 0.41
N VAL A 28 -10.04 0.93 0.03
CA VAL A 28 -11.48 1.15 0.16
C VAL A 28 -12.07 1.46 -1.21
N ASN A 29 -13.28 0.95 -1.48
CA ASN A 29 -14.00 1.13 -2.74
C ASN A 29 -13.22 0.67 -3.99
N ALA A 30 -12.38 -0.35 -3.85
CA ALA A 30 -11.70 -0.97 -4.98
C ALA A 30 -12.68 -1.64 -5.95
N PRO A 31 -12.36 -1.68 -7.25
CA PRO A 31 -13.13 -2.46 -8.21
C PRO A 31 -13.11 -3.94 -7.85
N LYS A 32 -14.26 -4.62 -8.03
CA LYS A 32 -14.38 -6.07 -7.75
C LYS A 32 -13.46 -6.91 -8.63
N ASN A 33 -13.26 -6.47 -9.88
CA ASN A 33 -12.39 -7.11 -10.86
C ASN A 33 -11.39 -6.04 -11.37
N PRO A 34 -10.28 -5.80 -10.66
CA PRO A 34 -9.28 -4.84 -11.10
C PRO A 34 -8.66 -5.30 -12.43
N THR A 35 -8.25 -4.33 -13.25
CA THR A 35 -7.47 -4.57 -14.47
C THR A 35 -6.08 -3.98 -14.24
N PRO A 36 -5.09 -4.80 -13.84
CA PRO A 36 -3.75 -4.28 -13.51
C PRO A 36 -3.12 -3.54 -14.69
N LEU A 37 -2.30 -2.54 -14.38
CA LEU A 37 -1.50 -1.88 -15.40
C LEU A 37 -0.48 -2.85 -16.01
N GLN A 38 -0.14 -2.61 -17.28
CA GLN A 38 0.94 -3.35 -17.91
C GLN A 38 2.28 -3.07 -17.21
N PRO A 39 3.19 -4.06 -17.13
CA PRO A 39 4.53 -3.82 -16.61
C PRO A 39 5.22 -2.68 -17.36
N GLY A 40 5.77 -1.71 -16.60
CA GLY A 40 6.43 -0.52 -17.17
C GLY A 40 5.51 0.66 -17.50
N ALA A 41 4.19 0.54 -17.27
CA ALA A 41 3.29 1.67 -17.36
C ALA A 41 3.68 2.77 -16.35
N VAL A 42 3.62 4.02 -16.80
CA VAL A 42 3.94 5.17 -15.95
C VAL A 42 2.76 5.48 -15.03
N VAL A 43 3.02 5.52 -13.72
CA VAL A 43 2.08 5.99 -12.71
C VAL A 43 2.50 7.40 -12.27
N ARG A 44 1.61 8.37 -12.41
CA ARG A 44 1.85 9.76 -11.97
C ARG A 44 1.41 9.93 -10.53
N ILE A 45 2.21 10.60 -9.71
CA ILE A 45 1.84 10.96 -8.34
C ILE A 45 1.62 12.47 -8.30
N VAL A 46 0.49 12.90 -7.76
CA VAL A 46 0.08 14.31 -7.66
C VAL A 46 -0.30 14.61 -6.22
N ASP A 47 0.21 15.69 -5.66
CA ASP A 47 -0.19 16.20 -4.34
C ASP A 47 -1.33 17.20 -4.48
N ALA A 48 -2.46 16.96 -3.82
CA ALA A 48 -3.60 17.87 -3.78
C ALA A 48 -3.29 19.22 -3.13
N ALA A 49 -2.25 19.29 -2.28
CA ALA A 49 -1.80 20.55 -1.70
C ALA A 49 -1.13 21.46 -2.75
N GLU A 50 -0.53 20.87 -3.79
CA GLU A 50 0.13 21.60 -4.88
C GLU A 50 -0.81 21.82 -6.07
N ILE A 51 -1.55 20.78 -6.45
CA ILE A 51 -2.48 20.79 -7.58
C ILE A 51 -3.85 20.33 -7.07
N PRO A 52 -4.72 21.26 -6.61
CA PRO A 52 -5.99 20.93 -5.95
C PRO A 52 -7.11 20.55 -6.94
N VAL A 53 -6.77 20.18 -8.16
CA VAL A 53 -7.72 19.90 -9.25
C VAL A 53 -7.49 18.49 -9.76
N ILE A 54 -8.53 17.65 -9.64
CA ILE A 54 -8.56 16.30 -10.22
C ILE A 54 -8.91 16.43 -11.72
N PRO A 55 -8.21 15.73 -12.63
CA PRO A 55 -8.54 15.74 -14.05
C PRO A 55 -9.99 15.29 -14.31
N GLU A 56 -10.73 15.97 -15.17
CA GLU A 56 -12.16 15.65 -15.42
C GLU A 56 -12.35 14.27 -16.08
N ASN A 57 -11.43 13.86 -16.97
CA ASN A 57 -11.45 12.57 -17.65
C ASN A 57 -10.80 11.46 -16.80
N ASN A 58 -11.36 11.20 -15.62
CA ASN A 58 -10.86 10.15 -14.72
C ASN A 58 -11.91 9.07 -14.44
N THR A 59 -11.43 7.87 -14.17
CA THR A 59 -12.16 6.79 -13.52
C THR A 59 -11.59 6.58 -12.13
N TYR A 60 -12.44 6.67 -11.13
CA TYR A 60 -12.06 6.38 -9.74
C TYR A 60 -11.94 4.87 -9.50
N LEU A 61 -10.82 4.43 -8.95
CA LEU A 61 -10.47 3.02 -8.70
C LEU A 61 -10.29 2.69 -7.21
N GLY A 62 -10.53 3.64 -6.30
CA GLY A 62 -10.50 3.41 -4.87
C GLY A 62 -9.66 4.45 -4.12
N THR A 63 -9.72 4.38 -2.79
CA THR A 63 -8.86 5.16 -1.89
C THR A 63 -7.95 4.19 -1.17
N VAL A 64 -6.65 4.48 -1.17
CA VAL A 64 -5.65 3.78 -0.38
C VAL A 64 -5.20 4.65 0.78
N GLN A 65 -5.00 4.02 1.93
CA GLN A 65 -4.36 4.61 3.09
C GLN A 65 -3.22 3.69 3.53
N THR A 66 -1.99 4.20 3.58
CA THR A 66 -0.86 3.45 4.14
C THR A 66 -1.04 3.30 5.66
N ASN A 67 -0.40 2.31 6.27
CA ASN A 67 -0.44 2.11 7.71
C ASN A 67 0.97 1.92 8.29
N ASP A 68 1.05 1.56 9.57
CA ASP A 68 2.31 1.37 10.29
C ASP A 68 3.27 0.32 9.67
N GLY A 69 2.81 -0.48 8.69
CA GLY A 69 3.66 -1.35 7.88
C GLY A 69 4.53 -0.61 6.84
N ALA A 70 4.22 0.66 6.54
CA ALA A 70 4.93 1.51 5.57
C ALA A 70 5.41 2.84 6.18
N CYS A 71 5.96 2.79 7.41
CA CYS A 71 6.28 3.99 8.19
C CYS A 71 7.29 4.99 7.56
N SER A 72 8.08 4.60 6.56
CA SER A 72 8.92 5.57 5.83
C SER A 72 8.18 6.09 4.60
N LEU A 73 8.43 7.36 4.25
CA LEU A 73 7.90 7.95 3.01
C LEU A 73 8.25 7.12 1.77
N GLU A 74 9.46 6.58 1.70
CA GLU A 74 9.90 5.71 0.59
C GLU A 74 9.08 4.42 0.52
N ASN A 75 8.84 3.76 1.66
CA ASN A 75 8.00 2.56 1.71
C ASN A 75 6.55 2.88 1.39
N SER A 76 6.03 4.01 1.90
CA SER A 76 4.68 4.47 1.56
C SER A 76 4.54 4.74 0.06
N ALA A 77 5.52 5.40 -0.56
CA ALA A 77 5.52 5.64 -2.00
C ALA A 77 5.51 4.33 -2.81
N GLN A 78 6.37 3.36 -2.43
CA GLN A 78 6.39 2.06 -3.08
C GLN A 78 5.06 1.30 -2.92
N VAL A 79 4.48 1.29 -1.72
CA VAL A 79 3.18 0.66 -1.46
C VAL A 79 2.08 1.31 -2.32
N LEU A 80 2.06 2.64 -2.43
CA LEU A 80 1.09 3.34 -3.27
C LEU A 80 1.25 2.96 -4.75
N LEU A 81 2.49 2.86 -5.24
CA LEU A 81 2.79 2.43 -6.61
C LEU A 81 2.34 0.99 -6.88
N ASP A 82 2.67 0.06 -5.97
CA ASP A 82 2.30 -1.35 -6.10
C ASP A 82 0.77 -1.50 -6.11
N VAL A 83 0.07 -0.79 -5.21
CA VAL A 83 -1.39 -0.81 -5.16
C VAL A 83 -1.97 -0.20 -6.43
N ALA A 84 -1.46 0.94 -6.91
CA ALA A 84 -1.92 1.58 -8.13
C ALA A 84 -1.78 0.65 -9.35
N GLN A 85 -0.63 -0.01 -9.50
CA GLN A 85 -0.41 -1.00 -10.55
C GLN A 85 -1.39 -2.17 -10.44
N SER A 86 -1.64 -2.66 -9.22
CA SER A 86 -2.54 -3.81 -9.00
C SER A 86 -4.00 -3.51 -9.36
N VAL A 87 -4.46 -2.26 -9.20
CA VAL A 87 -5.85 -1.87 -9.48
C VAL A 87 -6.05 -1.28 -10.87
N GLY A 88 -4.96 -0.98 -11.60
CA GLY A 88 -5.04 -0.33 -12.91
C GLY A 88 -4.98 1.19 -12.88
N ALA A 89 -4.54 1.81 -11.78
CA ALA A 89 -4.47 3.27 -11.65
C ALA A 89 -3.16 3.81 -12.22
N ASN A 90 -3.26 4.73 -13.17
CA ASN A 90 -2.12 5.46 -13.75
C ASN A 90 -1.88 6.83 -13.10
N LEU A 91 -2.73 7.22 -12.14
CA LEU A 91 -2.57 8.42 -11.34
C LEU A 91 -2.91 8.14 -9.87
N ILE A 92 -2.02 8.56 -8.97
CA ILE A 92 -2.18 8.57 -7.53
C ILE A 92 -2.36 10.02 -7.11
N TYR A 93 -3.52 10.37 -6.58
CA TYR A 93 -3.86 11.71 -6.12
C TYR A 93 -3.81 11.76 -4.58
N ILE A 94 -2.73 12.28 -4.02
CA ILE A 94 -2.49 12.35 -2.58
C ILE A 94 -3.40 13.42 -1.98
N LYS A 95 -4.29 13.01 -1.06
CA LYS A 95 -5.23 13.91 -0.38
C LYS A 95 -4.69 14.44 0.94
N LYS A 96 -3.90 13.62 1.65
CA LYS A 96 -3.49 13.91 3.02
C LYS A 96 -2.24 13.14 3.42
N PHE A 97 -1.34 13.85 4.09
CA PHE A 97 -0.30 13.29 4.94
C PHE A 97 -0.72 13.42 6.40
N SER A 98 -0.54 12.38 7.19
CA SER A 98 -0.75 12.40 8.65
C SER A 98 0.41 11.71 9.33
N GLU A 99 0.86 12.26 10.43
CA GLU A 99 1.91 11.64 11.25
C GLU A 99 1.26 10.85 12.39
N ARG A 100 1.81 9.68 12.67
CA ARG A 100 1.54 8.93 13.89
C ARG A 100 2.85 8.81 14.64
N ASP A 101 2.93 9.41 15.82
CA ASP A 101 4.14 9.44 16.66
C ASP A 101 4.23 8.29 17.69
N SER A 102 3.24 7.41 17.68
CA SER A 102 3.17 6.34 18.66
C SER A 102 2.33 5.17 18.22
N ARG A 103 2.80 3.97 18.57
CA ARG A 103 2.06 2.72 18.43
C ARG A 103 1.76 2.14 19.81
N TYR A 104 0.53 1.71 20.02
CA TYR A 104 0.17 0.87 21.17
C TYR A 104 0.08 -0.58 20.71
N SER A 105 0.97 -1.45 21.20
CA SER A 105 0.95 -2.88 20.95
C SER A 105 1.25 -3.61 22.24
N ASP A 106 0.50 -4.67 22.54
CA ASP A 106 0.78 -5.57 23.67
C ASP A 106 0.91 -4.88 25.03
N GLY A 107 0.17 -3.78 25.24
CA GLY A 107 0.22 -3.02 26.49
C GLY A 107 1.36 -2.00 26.58
N ILE A 108 2.18 -1.87 25.54
CA ILE A 108 3.35 -0.97 25.49
C ILE A 108 3.09 0.14 24.47
N PHE A 109 3.41 1.37 24.88
CA PHE A 109 3.45 2.52 24.00
C PHE A 109 4.87 2.68 23.46
N THR A 110 5.03 2.46 22.15
CA THR A 110 6.31 2.62 21.48
C THR A 110 6.29 3.92 20.70
N PRO A 111 7.20 4.88 20.96
CA PRO A 111 7.34 6.05 20.11
C PRO A 111 7.79 5.58 18.72
N THR A 112 7.01 5.93 17.71
CA THR A 112 7.24 5.55 16.31
C THR A 112 6.85 6.74 15.47
N HIS A 113 7.73 7.27 14.62
CA HIS A 113 7.32 8.29 13.65
C HIS A 113 6.96 7.58 12.34
N CYS A 114 5.69 7.66 11.96
CA CYS A 114 5.17 6.99 10.78
C CYS A 114 4.34 7.95 9.94
N ASP A 115 4.75 8.10 8.68
CA ASP A 115 4.02 8.87 7.69
C ASP A 115 2.86 8.03 7.13
N ILE A 116 1.64 8.49 7.36
CA ILE A 116 0.42 7.90 6.84
C ILE A 116 -0.07 8.73 5.66
N VAL A 117 -0.08 8.13 4.48
CA VAL A 117 -0.51 8.76 3.24
C VAL A 117 -1.89 8.24 2.87
N THR A 118 -2.83 9.16 2.63
CA THR A 118 -4.14 8.84 2.05
C THR A 118 -4.21 9.39 0.63
N ALA A 119 -4.47 8.53 -0.35
CA ALA A 119 -4.51 8.87 -1.76
C ALA A 119 -5.69 8.22 -2.50
N ASP A 120 -6.20 8.90 -3.51
CA ASP A 120 -7.12 8.32 -4.48
C ASP A 120 -6.37 7.72 -5.66
N LEU A 121 -6.84 6.55 -6.09
CA LEU A 121 -6.31 5.80 -7.21
C LEU A 121 -7.22 6.06 -8.40
N LEU A 122 -6.67 6.68 -9.44
CA LEU A 122 -7.41 7.12 -10.61
C LEU A 122 -6.80 6.51 -11.87
N TYR A 123 -7.66 6.15 -12.81
CA TYR A 123 -7.27 5.96 -14.20
C TYR A 123 -7.67 7.20 -14.99
N VAL A 124 -6.71 7.90 -15.55
CA VAL A 124 -6.91 9.11 -16.33
C VAL A 124 -6.53 8.84 -17.77
N ASP A 125 -7.43 9.15 -18.69
CA ASP A 125 -7.10 9.15 -20.11
C ASP A 125 -6.41 10.48 -20.45
N PHE A 126 -5.09 10.43 -20.59
CA PHE A 126 -4.28 11.60 -20.94
C PHE A 126 -4.31 11.93 -22.44
N GLY A 127 -5.06 11.19 -23.26
CA GLY A 127 -5.23 11.48 -24.68
C GLY A 127 -3.98 11.24 -25.53
N GLY A 128 -3.00 10.44 -25.06
CA GLY A 128 -1.84 10.08 -25.86
C GLY A 128 -0.75 9.30 -25.12
N ALA A 129 -0.62 8.02 -25.45
CA ALA A 129 0.62 7.32 -25.82
C ALA A 129 0.29 5.82 -25.98
N GLU A 130 -0.10 5.45 -27.20
CA GLU A 130 0.20 4.11 -27.74
C GLU A 130 1.70 4.03 -28.07
#